data_AF-A0A3C1B432-F1
#
_entry.id   AF-A0A3C1B432-F1
#
_cell.length_a   1.000
_cell.length_b   1.000
_cell.length_c   1.000
_cell.angle_alpha   90.00
_cell.angle_beta   90.00
_cell.angle_gamma   90.00
#
_symmetry.space_group_name_H-M   'P 1'
#
loop_
_entity.id
_entity.type
_entity.pdbx_description
1 polymer ?
#
loop_
_entity_poly.entity_id
_entity_poly.type
_entity_poly.pdbx_seq_one_letter_code
_entity_poly.pdbx_strand_id
1 'polypeptide(L)'
;MKHHVLHRIIGETALGDNLQFEIDRKQFIGRNGSLAHPQALFSRMPLSSRSGFSPDPILSLRTIIRLESRHTASVVFMTGFAQSAAEVQKLASSCSDLNDSVEIFKNALTSSLLKMKYLSISPKQFNAIQEMARAIFYPARSYRSLPEVISQNCLGQSGLWRFGISGDLPIILLRIDSFKSTQLIVDVLQAFEFYRLNHILVDLVILNEESAGYFMEVRQLIDQMTSRLRIFSSDLASIGIFVINSSQISSEEHHLLGAVACLTITADTGIYFRKLKAQRSEVDRAAES
;
A
#
# COMPACT_ATOMS: atom_id res chain seq x y z
N MET A 1 14.48 -18.11 -7.84
CA MET A 1 15.39 -16.97 -7.56
C MET A 1 15.67 -16.91 -6.07
N LYS A 2 16.91 -16.65 -5.66
CA LYS A 2 17.24 -16.37 -4.26
C LYS A 2 17.13 -14.87 -4.05
N HIS A 3 16.31 -14.45 -3.09
CA HIS A 3 16.21 -13.05 -2.71
C HIS A 3 17.07 -12.80 -1.47
N HIS A 4 17.64 -11.60 -1.40
CA HIS A 4 18.52 -11.19 -0.32
C HIS A 4 17.94 -9.97 0.38
N VAL A 5 17.99 -9.97 1.71
CA VAL A 5 17.52 -8.86 2.54
C VAL A 5 18.70 -8.29 3.31
N LEU A 6 18.79 -6.96 3.32
CA LEU A 6 19.69 -6.18 4.16
C LEU A 6 18.89 -5.63 5.33
N HIS A 7 19.43 -5.73 6.54
CA HIS A 7 18.92 -5.00 7.68
C HIS A 7 20.11 -4.43 8.46
N ARG A 8 20.15 -3.10 8.57
CA ARG A 8 21.32 -2.36 9.07
C ARG A 8 20.89 -1.23 10.00
N ILE A 9 21.75 -0.92 10.95
CA ILE A 9 21.67 0.24 11.82
C ILE A 9 22.93 1.10 11.65
N ILE A 10 22.77 2.43 11.63
CA ILE A 10 23.84 3.42 11.51
C ILE A 10 23.63 4.47 12.60
N GLY A 11 24.70 4.95 13.24
CA GLY A 11 24.65 5.97 14.28
C GLY A 11 25.94 6.77 14.38
N GLU A 12 25.93 7.84 15.18
CA GLU A 12 27.04 8.81 15.30
C GLU A 12 28.27 8.23 16.01
N THR A 13 28.05 7.34 16.98
CA THR A 13 29.11 6.59 17.67
C THR A 13 29.25 5.21 17.05
N ALA A 14 30.40 4.56 17.22
CA ALA A 14 30.63 3.19 16.77
C ALA A 14 29.63 2.22 17.44
N LEU A 15 28.43 2.08 16.85
CA LEU A 15 27.38 1.16 17.29
C LEU A 15 27.82 -0.31 17.20
N GLY A 16 28.90 -0.58 16.45
CA GLY A 16 29.36 -1.91 16.07
C GLY A 16 29.75 -2.81 17.23
N ASP A 17 30.33 -2.26 18.30
CA ASP A 17 30.88 -3.07 19.39
C ASP A 17 29.79 -3.72 20.28
N ASN A 18 28.56 -3.18 20.25
CA ASN A 18 27.43 -3.65 21.05
C ASN A 18 26.23 -4.08 20.20
N LEU A 19 26.40 -4.25 18.89
CA LEU A 19 25.32 -4.68 18.01
C LEU A 19 24.99 -6.15 18.24
N GLN A 20 23.74 -6.41 18.58
CA GLN A 20 23.19 -7.74 18.74
C GLN A 20 22.03 -7.93 17.78
N PHE A 21 21.77 -9.17 17.39
CA PHE A 21 20.65 -9.47 16.51
C PHE A 21 19.93 -10.75 16.92
N GLU A 22 18.66 -10.83 16.51
CA GLU A 22 17.83 -12.02 16.68
C GLU A 22 17.09 -12.31 15.38
N ILE A 23 17.08 -13.59 15.01
CA ILE A 23 16.42 -14.08 13.79
C ILE A 23 15.26 -15.02 14.10
N ASP A 24 15.05 -15.41 15.36
CA ASP A 24 13.95 -16.28 15.78
C ASP A 24 12.91 -15.49 16.61
N ARG A 25 11.69 -15.40 16.09
CA ARG A 25 10.59 -14.67 16.76
C ARG A 25 10.29 -15.20 18.15
N LYS A 26 10.36 -16.52 18.34
CA LYS A 26 10.09 -17.16 19.64
C LYS A 26 11.15 -16.78 20.66
N GLN A 27 12.42 -16.68 20.25
CA GLN A 27 13.51 -16.22 21.12
C GLN A 27 13.36 -14.73 21.46
N PHE A 28 12.93 -13.91 20.49
CA PHE A 28 12.72 -12.48 20.70
C PHE A 28 11.54 -12.18 21.63
N ILE A 29 10.37 -12.78 21.35
CA ILE A 29 9.15 -12.57 22.15
C ILE A 29 9.30 -13.25 23.52
N GLY A 30 9.90 -14.44 23.58
CA GLY A 30 9.98 -15.24 24.80
C GLY A 30 8.70 -16.00 25.13
N ARG A 31 8.75 -16.82 26.18
CA ARG A 31 7.56 -17.55 26.65
C ARG A 31 6.61 -16.56 27.34
N ASN A 32 5.32 -16.63 27.00
CA ASN A 32 4.27 -15.75 27.52
C ASN A 32 4.47 -14.25 27.21
N GLY A 33 5.32 -13.91 26.24
CA GLY A 33 5.50 -12.54 25.75
C GLY A 33 4.53 -12.18 24.62
N SER A 34 4.54 -10.92 24.21
CA SER A 34 3.84 -10.43 23.01
C SER A 34 4.72 -9.46 22.23
N LEU A 35 4.32 -9.05 21.02
CA LEU A 35 5.04 -7.99 20.29
C LEU A 35 5.04 -6.64 21.03
N ALA A 36 4.01 -6.38 21.84
CA ALA A 36 3.94 -5.19 22.69
C ALA A 36 4.86 -5.31 23.93
N HIS A 37 5.09 -6.54 24.40
CA HIS A 37 5.91 -6.82 25.58
C HIS A 37 6.87 -8.01 25.33
N PRO A 38 7.87 -7.86 24.44
CA PRO A 38 8.78 -8.95 24.10
C PRO A 38 9.89 -9.10 25.14
N GLN A 39 10.21 -10.33 25.54
CA GLN A 39 11.24 -10.62 26.53
C GLN A 39 12.61 -10.02 26.17
N ALA A 40 12.96 -9.98 24.88
CA ALA A 40 14.23 -9.42 24.39
C ALA A 40 14.47 -7.94 24.72
N LEU A 41 13.42 -7.15 25.01
CA LEU A 41 13.56 -5.74 25.39
C LEU A 41 13.73 -5.54 26.90
N PHE A 42 13.18 -6.44 27.72
CA PHE A 42 13.23 -6.33 29.19
C PHE A 42 14.32 -7.18 29.82
N SER A 43 14.77 -8.22 29.12
CA SER A 43 15.85 -9.08 29.56
C SER A 43 17.22 -8.41 29.38
N ARG A 44 18.05 -8.46 30.43
CA ARG A 44 19.47 -8.08 30.36
C ARG A 44 20.35 -9.14 29.67
N MET A 45 19.78 -10.29 29.32
CA MET A 45 20.51 -11.34 28.60
C MET A 45 20.83 -10.90 27.17
N PRO A 46 22.00 -11.25 26.61
CA PRO A 46 22.31 -11.00 25.20
C PRO A 46 21.31 -11.71 24.28
N LEU A 47 21.06 -11.14 23.10
CA LEU A 47 20.34 -11.86 22.04
C LEU A 47 21.21 -13.03 21.54
N SER A 48 20.60 -13.99 20.85
CA SER A 48 21.34 -15.17 20.43
C SER A 48 22.45 -14.87 19.43
N SER A 49 22.29 -13.82 18.60
CA SER A 49 23.19 -13.46 17.49
C SER A 49 23.56 -14.67 16.62
N ARG A 50 22.63 -15.63 16.49
CA ARG A 50 22.81 -16.83 15.67
C ARG A 50 22.40 -16.54 14.24
N SER A 51 23.25 -16.95 13.30
CA SER A 51 22.90 -17.00 11.88
C SER A 51 22.41 -18.41 11.51
N GLY A 52 21.66 -18.51 10.41
CA GLY A 52 21.20 -19.79 9.87
C GLY A 52 19.68 -19.88 9.77
N PHE A 53 19.17 -21.11 9.87
CA PHE A 53 17.75 -21.40 9.71
C PHE A 53 16.95 -21.00 10.95
N SER A 54 15.82 -20.33 10.74
CA SER A 54 14.82 -20.01 11.75
C SER A 54 13.45 -20.46 11.24
N PRO A 55 12.67 -21.22 12.04
CA PRO A 55 11.33 -21.66 11.64
C PRO A 55 10.34 -20.50 11.52
N ASP A 56 10.63 -19.39 12.21
CA ASP A 56 9.76 -18.22 12.27
C ASP A 56 10.61 -16.94 12.24
N PRO A 57 11.12 -16.57 11.04
CA PRO A 57 12.17 -15.57 10.95
C PRO A 57 11.68 -14.16 11.29
N ILE A 58 12.57 -13.40 11.91
CA ILE A 58 12.48 -11.95 12.11
C ILE A 58 13.82 -11.30 11.78
N LEU A 59 13.82 -9.97 11.64
CA LEU A 59 15.05 -9.18 11.56
C LEU A 59 15.01 -8.21 12.74
N SER A 60 15.76 -8.53 13.79
CA SER A 60 15.87 -7.68 14.97
C SER A 60 17.32 -7.25 15.16
N LEU A 61 17.53 -5.95 15.35
CA LEU A 61 18.80 -5.36 15.77
C LEU A 61 18.60 -4.71 17.13
N ARG A 62 19.55 -4.94 18.03
CA ARG A 62 19.60 -4.32 19.34
C ARG A 62 20.97 -3.70 19.54
N THR A 63 20.98 -2.44 19.95
CA THR A 63 22.18 -1.73 20.39
C THR A 63 21.84 -0.92 21.63
N ILE A 64 22.86 -0.54 22.40
CA ILE A 64 22.73 0.29 23.58
C ILE A 64 23.48 1.59 23.30
N ILE A 65 22.75 2.71 23.35
CA ILE A 65 23.30 4.04 23.15
C ILE A 65 23.30 4.73 24.50
N ARG A 66 24.47 5.22 24.92
CA ARG A 66 24.60 6.06 26.12
C ARG A 66 24.41 7.52 25.70
N LEU A 67 23.33 8.13 26.16
CA LEU A 67 23.03 9.52 25.89
C LEU A 67 23.42 10.38 27.10
N GLU A 68 24.36 11.29 26.90
CA GLU A 68 24.77 12.22 27.95
C GLU A 68 23.74 13.35 28.12
N SER A 69 23.78 14.02 29.27
CA SER A 69 22.84 15.11 29.57
C SER A 69 22.87 16.18 28.48
N ARG A 70 21.69 16.59 28.00
CA ARG A 70 21.50 17.59 26.94
C ARG A 70 22.11 17.24 25.57
N HIS A 71 22.48 15.99 25.35
CA HIS A 71 22.90 15.51 24.03
C HIS A 71 21.73 14.86 23.29
N THR A 72 21.83 14.84 21.96
CA THR A 72 20.93 14.12 21.05
C THR A 72 21.75 13.06 20.35
N ALA A 73 21.15 11.90 20.08
CA ALA A 73 21.76 10.87 19.24
C ALA A 73 20.84 10.54 18.07
N SER A 74 21.42 10.48 16.87
CA SER A 74 20.71 10.09 15.65
C SER A 74 21.02 8.65 15.29
N VAL A 75 19.98 7.90 14.91
CA VAL A 75 20.08 6.49 14.48
C VAL A 75 19.27 6.29 13.22
N VAL A 76 19.85 5.62 12.23
CA VAL A 76 19.18 5.27 10.98
C VAL A 76 19.03 3.76 10.90
N PHE A 77 17.80 3.32 10.64
CA PHE A 77 17.47 1.94 10.34
C PHE A 77 17.24 1.80 8.84
N MET A 78 17.99 0.91 8.21
CA MET A 78 17.86 0.62 6.79
C MET A 78 17.44 -0.84 6.61
N THR A 79 16.39 -1.04 5.84
CA THR A 79 16.00 -2.36 5.34
C THR A 79 15.98 -2.31 3.82
N GLY A 80 16.67 -3.25 3.18
CA GLY A 80 16.78 -3.33 1.73
C GLY A 80 16.49 -4.73 1.24
N PHE A 81 16.06 -4.85 -0.01
CA PHE A 81 15.80 -6.12 -0.67
C PHE A 81 16.44 -6.09 -2.06
N ALA A 82 17.08 -7.19 -2.45
CA ALA A 82 17.65 -7.31 -3.79
C ALA A 82 17.63 -8.75 -4.32
N GLN A 83 17.88 -8.91 -5.61
CA GLN A 83 17.86 -10.20 -6.29
C GLN A 83 19.23 -10.90 -6.24
N SER A 84 20.27 -10.21 -5.76
CA SER A 84 21.61 -10.80 -5.57
C SER A 84 22.34 -10.24 -4.36
N ALA A 85 23.31 -11.01 -3.85
CA ALA A 85 24.20 -10.57 -2.77
C ALA A 85 25.02 -9.32 -3.16
N ALA A 86 25.44 -9.22 -4.42
CA ALA A 86 26.18 -8.06 -4.92
C ALA A 86 25.34 -6.77 -4.90
N GLU A 87 24.06 -6.85 -5.25
CA GLU A 87 23.14 -5.71 -5.14
C GLU A 87 22.87 -5.31 -3.69
N VAL A 88 22.75 -6.27 -2.77
CA VAL A 88 22.65 -5.97 -1.33
C VAL A 88 23.88 -5.24 -0.83
N GLN A 89 25.09 -5.63 -1.26
CA GLN A 89 26.31 -4.91 -0.90
C GLN A 89 26.31 -3.48 -1.45
N LYS A 90 25.83 -3.27 -2.69
CA LYS A 90 25.65 -1.93 -3.26
C LYS A 90 24.68 -1.08 -2.43
N LEU A 91 23.52 -1.63 -2.05
CA LEU A 91 22.56 -0.97 -1.15
C LEU A 91 23.20 -0.64 0.22
N ALA A 92 23.99 -1.55 0.78
CA ALA A 92 24.68 -1.27 2.03
C ALA A 92 25.69 -0.12 1.89
N SER A 93 26.41 -0.05 0.77
CA SER A 93 27.37 1.02 0.51
C SER A 93 26.74 2.37 0.18
N SER A 94 25.50 2.41 -0.33
CA SER A 94 24.83 3.67 -0.69
C SER A 94 24.43 4.51 0.52
N CYS A 95 24.36 3.90 1.71
CA CYS A 95 24.16 4.59 2.98
C CYS A 95 25.19 4.06 3.97
N SER A 96 26.38 4.64 3.94
CA SER A 96 27.50 4.22 4.79
C SER A 96 27.51 4.95 6.12
N ASP A 97 27.12 6.21 6.13
CA ASP A 97 27.03 7.05 7.33
C ASP A 97 25.70 7.85 7.42
N LEU A 98 25.62 8.75 8.40
CA LEU A 98 24.44 9.58 8.61
C LEU A 98 24.28 10.70 7.59
N ASN A 99 25.36 11.21 7.00
CA ASN A 99 25.28 12.23 5.96
C ASN A 99 24.65 11.66 4.69
N ASP A 100 25.04 10.44 4.31
CA ASP A 100 24.42 9.71 3.19
C ASP A 100 22.91 9.57 3.39
N SER A 101 22.47 9.29 4.63
CA SER A 101 21.05 9.15 4.95
C SER A 101 20.26 10.43 4.70
N VAL A 102 20.83 11.59 5.02
CA VAL A 102 20.20 12.90 4.79
C VAL A 102 20.02 13.15 3.29
N GLU A 103 21.03 12.80 2.48
CA GLU A 103 20.93 12.92 1.03
C GLU A 103 19.87 11.96 0.45
N ILE A 104 19.82 10.71 0.92
CA ILE A 104 18.80 9.74 0.52
C ILE A 104 17.39 10.28 0.81
N PHE A 105 17.14 10.81 2.01
CA PHE A 105 15.84 11.39 2.36
C PHE A 105 15.51 12.61 1.50
N LYS A 106 16.49 13.48 1.22
CA LYS A 106 16.30 14.65 0.35
C LYS A 106 15.95 14.24 -1.09
N ASN A 107 16.62 13.22 -1.62
CA ASN A 107 16.34 12.67 -2.94
C ASN A 107 14.95 12.03 -2.97
N ALA A 108 14.59 11.24 -1.96
CA ALA A 108 13.26 10.63 -1.84
C ALA A 108 12.13 11.67 -1.76
N LEU A 109 12.34 12.76 -0.99
CA LEU A 109 11.40 13.88 -0.92
C LEU A 109 11.25 14.56 -2.28
N THR A 110 12.36 14.87 -2.94
CA THR A 110 12.36 15.52 -4.25
C THR A 110 11.61 14.66 -5.28
N SER A 111 11.91 13.36 -5.34
CA SER A 111 11.20 12.43 -6.22
C SER A 111 9.71 12.36 -5.91
N SER A 112 9.31 12.35 -4.64
CA SER A 112 7.90 12.32 -4.23
C SER A 112 7.16 13.60 -4.64
N LEU A 113 7.78 14.77 -4.44
CA LEU A 113 7.22 16.06 -4.83
C LEU A 113 7.08 16.19 -6.35
N LEU A 114 8.07 15.72 -7.11
CA LEU A 114 8.01 15.70 -8.57
C LEU A 114 6.89 14.79 -9.07
N LYS A 115 6.73 13.60 -8.49
CA LYS A 115 5.61 12.68 -8.80
C LYS A 115 4.26 13.34 -8.51
N MET A 116 4.10 13.97 -7.34
CA MET A 116 2.87 14.67 -6.98
C MET A 116 2.55 15.82 -7.96
N LYS A 117 3.56 16.61 -8.35
CA LYS A 117 3.40 17.69 -9.32
C LYS A 117 3.02 17.16 -10.71
N TYR A 118 3.69 16.10 -11.17
CA TYR A 118 3.40 15.44 -12.45
C TYR A 118 1.95 14.95 -12.52
N LEU A 119 1.49 14.29 -11.45
CA LEU A 119 0.14 13.76 -11.36
C LEU A 119 -0.90 14.83 -11.00
N SER A 120 -0.49 16.07 -10.71
CA SER A 120 -1.37 17.14 -10.20
C SER A 120 -2.14 16.72 -8.94
N ILE A 121 -1.47 16.02 -8.03
CA ILE A 121 -2.02 15.52 -6.76
C ILE A 121 -1.65 16.46 -5.61
N SER A 122 -2.65 16.94 -4.87
CA SER A 122 -2.44 17.70 -3.63
C SER A 122 -1.95 16.82 -2.48
N PRO A 123 -1.30 17.38 -1.44
CA PRO A 123 -0.89 16.61 -0.25
C PRO A 123 -2.04 15.85 0.42
N LYS A 124 -3.25 16.42 0.40
CA LYS A 124 -4.44 15.77 0.97
C LYS A 124 -4.89 14.55 0.14
N GLN A 125 -4.86 14.67 -1.19
CA GLN A 125 -5.13 13.53 -2.08
C GLN A 125 -4.05 12.46 -1.95
N PHE A 126 -2.77 12.86 -1.86
CA PHE A 126 -1.65 11.93 -1.68
C PHE A 126 -1.85 11.05 -0.44
N ASN A 127 -2.17 11.64 0.71
CA ASN A 127 -2.47 10.88 1.93
C ASN A 127 -3.67 9.94 1.73
N ALA A 128 -4.73 10.38 1.05
CA ALA A 128 -5.90 9.55 0.77
C ALA A 128 -5.55 8.36 -0.14
N ILE A 129 -4.69 8.57 -1.14
CA ILE A 129 -4.20 7.52 -2.04
C ILE A 129 -3.33 6.51 -1.27
N GLN A 130 -2.45 6.97 -0.38
CA GLN A 130 -1.68 6.06 0.48
C GLN A 130 -2.57 5.24 1.41
N GLU A 131 -3.63 5.83 1.97
CA GLU A 131 -4.62 5.12 2.77
C GLU A 131 -5.41 4.09 1.95
N MET A 132 -5.78 4.41 0.71
CA MET A 132 -6.44 3.45 -0.19
C MET A 132 -5.50 2.27 -0.54
N ALA A 133 -4.19 2.51 -0.71
CA ALA A 133 -3.22 1.44 -0.95
C ALA A 133 -3.21 0.39 0.17
N ARG A 134 -3.52 0.79 1.41
CA ARG A 134 -3.65 -0.14 2.53
C ARG A 134 -4.72 -1.21 2.27
N ALA A 135 -5.84 -0.86 1.63
CA ALA A 135 -6.90 -1.81 1.31
C ALA A 135 -6.51 -2.83 0.23
N ILE A 136 -5.52 -2.50 -0.60
CA ILE A 136 -4.95 -3.39 -1.62
C ILE A 136 -4.12 -4.48 -0.95
N PHE A 137 -3.27 -4.12 0.01
CA PHE A 137 -2.38 -5.08 0.71
C PHE A 137 -3.03 -5.76 1.92
N TYR A 138 -3.92 -5.06 2.62
CA TYR A 138 -4.58 -5.50 3.84
C TYR A 138 -6.08 -5.28 3.73
N PRO A 139 -6.81 -6.27 3.17
CA PRO A 139 -8.26 -6.15 2.96
C PRO A 139 -9.00 -5.81 4.25
N ALA A 140 -9.80 -4.74 4.20
CA ALA A 140 -10.61 -4.30 5.34
C ALA A 140 -12.05 -4.01 4.90
N ARG A 141 -13.01 -4.45 5.72
CA ARG A 141 -14.46 -4.37 5.40
C ARG A 141 -14.92 -2.94 5.13
N SER A 142 -14.32 -1.96 5.79
CA SER A 142 -14.62 -0.54 5.62
C SER A 142 -14.48 -0.06 4.16
N TYR A 143 -13.60 -0.68 3.38
CA TYR A 143 -13.34 -0.26 2.00
C TYR A 143 -14.15 -1.04 0.97
N ARG A 144 -14.80 -2.14 1.35
CA ARG A 144 -15.53 -3.01 0.43
C ARG A 144 -16.96 -2.52 0.22
N SER A 145 -17.64 -3.15 -0.73
CA SER A 145 -19.09 -3.02 -0.87
C SER A 145 -19.84 -3.49 0.37
N LEU A 146 -21.12 -3.10 0.45
CA LEU A 146 -22.00 -3.45 1.56
C LEU A 146 -22.07 -4.97 1.77
N PRO A 147 -22.20 -5.46 3.03
CA PRO A 147 -22.29 -6.89 3.32
C PRO A 147 -23.40 -7.61 2.56
N GLU A 148 -24.52 -6.93 2.31
CA GLU A 148 -25.65 -7.45 1.54
C GLU A 148 -25.22 -7.79 0.11
N VAL A 149 -24.50 -6.88 -0.57
CA VAL A 149 -23.96 -7.09 -1.93
C VAL A 149 -22.99 -8.26 -1.95
N ILE A 150 -22.10 -8.35 -0.95
CA ILE A 150 -21.12 -9.43 -0.86
C ILE A 150 -21.82 -10.79 -0.65
N SER A 151 -22.83 -10.83 0.20
CA SER A 151 -23.57 -12.07 0.53
C SER A 151 -24.43 -12.59 -0.62
N GLN A 152 -24.83 -11.72 -1.54
CA GLN A 152 -25.67 -12.06 -2.69
C GLN A 152 -24.86 -12.51 -3.92
N ASN A 153 -23.53 -12.47 -3.86
CA ASN A 153 -22.71 -12.97 -4.95
C ASN A 153 -22.80 -14.50 -5.06
N CYS A 154 -23.27 -14.97 -6.20
CA CYS A 154 -23.35 -16.39 -6.56
C CYS A 154 -22.36 -16.78 -7.66
N LEU A 155 -21.56 -15.83 -8.18
CA LEU A 155 -20.58 -16.07 -9.23
C LEU A 155 -19.15 -16.18 -8.66
N GLY A 156 -18.31 -16.94 -9.37
CA GLY A 156 -16.88 -17.05 -9.07
C GLY A 156 -16.02 -16.13 -9.94
N GLN A 157 -14.70 -16.26 -9.81
CA GLN A 157 -13.72 -15.49 -10.59
C GLN A 157 -13.95 -15.56 -12.10
N SER A 158 -14.35 -16.71 -12.64
CA SER A 158 -14.62 -16.89 -14.07
C SER A 158 -15.74 -15.98 -14.61
N GLY A 159 -16.63 -15.48 -13.75
CA GLY A 159 -17.65 -14.49 -14.12
C GLY A 159 -17.05 -13.13 -14.52
N LEU A 160 -15.78 -12.87 -14.19
CA LEU A 160 -15.07 -11.65 -14.57
C LEU A 160 -14.57 -11.67 -16.03
N TRP A 161 -14.35 -12.86 -16.59
CA TRP A 161 -13.68 -13.02 -17.89
C TRP A 161 -14.49 -12.46 -19.06
N ARG A 162 -15.83 -12.42 -18.96
CA ARG A 162 -16.67 -11.75 -19.98
C ARG A 162 -16.40 -10.25 -20.09
N PHE A 163 -15.80 -9.64 -19.07
CA PHE A 163 -15.40 -8.24 -19.04
C PHE A 163 -13.91 -8.05 -19.40
N GLY A 164 -13.19 -9.13 -19.72
CA GLY A 164 -11.75 -9.13 -19.95
C GLY A 164 -10.91 -8.98 -18.67
N ILE A 165 -11.53 -9.12 -17.49
CA ILE A 165 -10.86 -8.98 -16.20
C ILE A 165 -10.41 -10.37 -15.75
N SER A 166 -9.12 -10.58 -15.47
CA SER A 166 -8.61 -11.89 -15.03
C SER A 166 -9.09 -12.26 -13.61
N GLY A 167 -9.05 -11.28 -12.70
CA GLY A 167 -9.36 -11.47 -11.28
C GLY A 167 -8.17 -11.91 -10.41
N ASP A 168 -6.96 -12.01 -10.97
CA ASP A 168 -5.75 -12.37 -10.23
C ASP A 168 -5.15 -11.19 -9.45
N LEU A 169 -5.40 -9.97 -9.92
CA LEU A 169 -5.00 -8.74 -9.25
C LEU A 169 -6.13 -8.22 -8.36
N PRO A 170 -5.80 -7.49 -7.27
CA PRO A 170 -6.79 -6.74 -6.50
C PRO A 170 -7.58 -5.79 -7.41
N ILE A 171 -8.89 -5.66 -7.17
CA ILE A 171 -9.78 -4.82 -7.98
C ILE A 171 -10.24 -3.61 -7.16
N ILE A 172 -10.02 -2.41 -7.72
CA ILE A 172 -10.66 -1.17 -7.30
C ILE A 172 -11.91 -0.98 -8.15
N LEU A 173 -13.07 -0.83 -7.53
CA LEU A 173 -14.33 -0.56 -8.18
C LEU A 173 -14.73 0.90 -7.97
N LEU A 174 -14.84 1.68 -9.04
CA LEU A 174 -15.46 3.00 -9.04
C LEU A 174 -16.88 2.89 -9.59
N ARG A 175 -17.88 3.28 -8.80
CA ARG A 175 -19.28 3.38 -9.24
C ARG A 175 -19.63 4.83 -9.53
N ILE A 176 -20.19 5.08 -10.70
CA ILE A 176 -20.58 6.41 -11.18
C ILE A 176 -22.09 6.42 -11.39
N ASP A 177 -22.78 7.26 -10.61
CA ASP A 177 -24.24 7.39 -10.60
C ASP A 177 -24.73 8.79 -11.04
N SER A 178 -23.82 9.76 -11.21
CA SER A 178 -24.16 11.16 -11.51
C SER A 178 -23.02 11.96 -12.14
N PHE A 179 -23.38 12.97 -12.94
CA PHE A 179 -22.52 14.04 -13.49
C PHE A 179 -21.65 14.80 -12.48
N LYS A 180 -21.99 14.80 -11.18
CA LYS A 180 -21.13 15.38 -10.13
C LYS A 180 -19.80 14.63 -9.93
N SER A 181 -19.63 13.47 -10.58
CA SER A 181 -18.51 12.56 -10.39
C SER A 181 -17.29 12.85 -11.28
N THR A 182 -17.30 13.86 -12.15
CA THR A 182 -16.14 14.14 -13.03
C THR A 182 -14.85 14.34 -12.25
N GLN A 183 -14.88 15.12 -11.16
CA GLN A 183 -13.70 15.29 -10.31
C GLN A 183 -13.30 13.98 -9.61
N LEU A 184 -14.27 13.14 -9.24
CA LEU A 184 -14.00 11.85 -8.62
C LEU A 184 -13.32 10.89 -9.60
N ILE A 185 -13.74 10.86 -10.86
CA ILE A 185 -13.09 10.07 -11.91
C ILE A 185 -11.63 10.53 -12.07
N VAL A 186 -11.40 11.85 -12.13
CA VAL A 186 -10.04 12.41 -12.19
C VAL A 186 -9.22 11.99 -10.97
N ASP A 187 -9.76 12.14 -9.76
CA ASP A 187 -9.09 11.74 -8.51
C ASP A 187 -8.71 10.24 -8.50
N VAL A 188 -9.60 9.37 -8.98
CA VAL A 188 -9.37 7.92 -9.04
C VAL A 188 -8.37 7.55 -10.13
N LEU A 189 -8.42 8.19 -11.29
CA LEU A 189 -7.44 7.97 -12.36
C LEU A 189 -6.04 8.45 -11.93
N GLN A 190 -5.94 9.57 -11.20
CA GLN A 190 -4.69 10.03 -10.59
C GLN A 190 -4.16 9.02 -9.56
N ALA A 191 -5.03 8.45 -8.72
CA ALA A 191 -4.68 7.41 -7.77
C ALA A 191 -4.17 6.13 -8.45
N PHE A 192 -4.86 5.69 -9.49
CA PHE A 192 -4.49 4.53 -10.27
C PHE A 192 -3.12 4.73 -10.96
N GLU A 193 -2.89 5.90 -11.53
CA GLU A 193 -1.60 6.23 -12.12
C GLU A 193 -0.48 6.29 -11.07
N PHE A 194 -0.78 6.82 -9.88
CA PHE A 194 0.15 6.79 -8.77
C PHE A 194 0.55 5.35 -8.41
N TYR A 195 -0.39 4.41 -8.37
CA TYR A 195 -0.09 3.00 -8.13
C TYR A 195 0.77 2.40 -9.24
N ARG A 196 0.44 2.70 -10.50
CA ARG A 196 1.21 2.26 -11.66
C ARG A 196 2.67 2.72 -11.63
N LEU A 197 2.90 4.01 -11.35
CA LEU A 197 4.25 4.59 -11.21
C LEU A 197 5.04 4.07 -10.00
N ASN A 198 4.37 3.45 -9.04
CA ASN A 198 5.00 2.81 -7.88
C ASN A 198 4.90 1.28 -7.92
N HIS A 199 4.59 0.70 -9.10
CA HIS A 199 4.51 -0.75 -9.33
C HIS A 199 3.55 -1.50 -8.39
N ILE A 200 2.50 -0.83 -7.92
CA ILE A 200 1.42 -1.46 -7.17
C ILE A 200 0.46 -2.07 -8.21
N LEU A 201 0.40 -3.41 -8.24
CA LEU A 201 -0.42 -4.17 -9.18
C LEU A 201 -1.88 -4.18 -8.71
N VAL A 202 -2.76 -3.57 -9.50
CA VAL A 202 -4.19 -3.44 -9.19
C VAL A 202 -4.96 -3.16 -10.47
N ASP A 203 -6.14 -3.74 -10.63
CA ASP A 203 -7.06 -3.43 -11.73
C ASP A 203 -8.08 -2.38 -11.31
N LEU A 204 -8.45 -1.49 -12.23
CA LEU A 204 -9.49 -0.49 -12.02
C LEU A 204 -10.73 -0.84 -12.86
N VAL A 205 -11.85 -1.09 -12.19
CA VAL A 205 -13.16 -1.27 -12.82
C VAL A 205 -13.99 -0.02 -12.58
N ILE A 206 -14.50 0.56 -13.65
CA ILE A 206 -15.39 1.72 -13.64
C ILE A 206 -16.77 1.22 -14.09
N LEU A 207 -17.70 1.18 -13.14
CA LEU A 207 -19.10 0.84 -13.38
C LEU A 207 -19.91 2.11 -13.56
N ASN A 208 -20.40 2.33 -14.77
CA ASN A 208 -21.31 3.44 -15.09
C ASN A 208 -22.75 3.00 -14.90
N GLU A 209 -23.45 3.59 -13.93
CA GLU A 209 -24.83 3.28 -13.56
C GLU A 209 -25.86 4.22 -14.22
N GLU A 210 -25.43 5.20 -15.03
CA GLU A 210 -26.35 6.10 -15.73
C GLU A 210 -26.99 5.49 -17.00
N SER A 211 -28.26 5.86 -17.24
CA SER A 211 -29.15 5.20 -18.19
C SER A 211 -29.04 5.63 -19.66
N ALA A 212 -28.49 6.81 -20.01
CA ALA A 212 -28.11 7.17 -21.39
C ALA A 212 -27.45 8.55 -21.44
N GLY A 213 -26.40 8.69 -22.26
CA GLY A 213 -25.87 10.00 -22.68
C GLY A 213 -24.41 10.24 -22.35
N TYR A 214 -23.92 9.79 -21.19
CA TYR A 214 -22.62 10.20 -20.63
C TYR A 214 -21.47 9.19 -20.79
N PHE A 215 -21.75 8.05 -21.41
CA PHE A 215 -20.76 6.98 -21.56
C PHE A 215 -19.62 7.37 -22.50
N MET A 216 -19.90 8.18 -23.53
CA MET A 216 -18.87 8.64 -24.46
C MET A 216 -17.98 9.71 -23.84
N GLU A 217 -18.52 10.58 -22.99
CA GLU A 217 -17.80 11.66 -22.29
C GLU A 217 -16.88 11.08 -21.23
N VAL A 218 -17.35 10.11 -20.46
CA VAL A 218 -16.50 9.37 -19.50
C VAL A 218 -15.41 8.61 -20.25
N ARG A 219 -15.73 7.95 -21.37
CA ARG A 219 -14.72 7.29 -22.22
C ARG A 219 -13.71 8.29 -22.80
N GLN A 220 -14.16 9.44 -23.31
CA GLN A 220 -13.28 10.48 -23.82
C GLN A 220 -12.38 11.06 -22.72
N LEU A 221 -12.89 11.27 -21.51
CA LEU A 221 -12.10 11.70 -20.37
C LEU A 221 -11.04 10.64 -20.00
N ILE A 222 -11.45 9.37 -19.94
CA ILE A 222 -10.54 8.25 -19.70
C ILE A 222 -9.51 8.18 -20.82
N ASP A 223 -9.88 8.30 -22.09
CA ASP A 223 -8.96 8.26 -23.24
C ASP A 223 -8.02 9.46 -23.25
N GLN A 224 -8.47 10.67 -22.91
CA GLN A 224 -7.63 11.85 -22.77
C GLN A 224 -6.62 11.71 -21.62
N MET A 225 -7.07 11.19 -20.48
CA MET A 225 -6.21 10.98 -19.34
C MET A 225 -5.25 9.82 -19.61
N THR A 226 -5.73 8.68 -20.09
CA THR A 226 -4.91 7.49 -20.37
C THR A 226 -3.98 7.65 -21.57
N SER A 227 -4.33 8.45 -22.60
CA SER A 227 -3.42 8.75 -23.72
C SER A 227 -2.20 9.55 -23.29
N ARG A 228 -2.35 10.49 -22.34
CA ARG A 228 -1.21 11.17 -21.69
C ARG A 228 -0.34 10.20 -20.89
N LEU A 229 -0.94 9.14 -20.35
CA LEU A 229 -0.29 8.17 -19.45
C LEU A 229 0.35 6.98 -20.19
N ARG A 230 -0.12 6.61 -21.39
CA ARG A 230 0.40 5.49 -22.21
C ARG A 230 1.76 5.77 -22.86
N ILE A 231 2.20 7.03 -22.95
CA ILE A 231 3.44 7.44 -23.63
C ILE A 231 4.71 6.85 -22.98
N PHE A 232 4.64 6.33 -21.74
CA PHE A 232 5.82 5.95 -20.95
C PHE A 232 5.93 4.47 -20.54
N SER A 233 5.09 3.54 -21.03
CA SER A 233 5.14 2.16 -20.52
C SER A 233 4.72 1.09 -21.53
N SER A 234 5.68 0.47 -22.21
CA SER A 234 5.49 -0.82 -22.87
C SER A 234 5.37 -1.98 -21.87
N ASP A 235 5.97 -1.85 -20.68
CA ASP A 235 6.17 -2.98 -19.74
C ASP A 235 5.01 -3.21 -18.75
N LEU A 236 4.01 -2.33 -18.72
CA LEU A 236 2.88 -2.35 -17.78
C LEU A 236 1.56 -2.82 -18.42
N ALA A 237 1.65 -3.61 -19.50
CA ALA A 237 0.51 -4.07 -20.30
C ALA A 237 -0.51 -4.94 -19.53
N SER A 238 -0.22 -5.35 -18.30
CA SER A 238 -1.07 -6.23 -17.48
C SER A 238 -2.01 -5.53 -16.50
N ILE A 239 -1.89 -4.21 -16.29
CA ILE A 239 -2.77 -3.45 -15.39
C ILE A 239 -3.87 -2.79 -16.21
N GLY A 240 -5.12 -3.22 -16.00
CA GLY A 240 -6.26 -2.83 -16.83
C GLY A 240 -7.16 -1.75 -16.22
N ILE A 241 -7.67 -0.86 -17.09
CA ILE A 241 -8.85 -0.04 -16.80
C ILE A 241 -10.01 -0.63 -17.59
N PHE A 242 -11.07 -1.05 -16.89
CA PHE A 242 -12.23 -1.70 -17.46
C PHE A 242 -13.46 -0.82 -17.25
N VAL A 243 -14.13 -0.42 -18.33
CA VAL A 243 -15.32 0.43 -18.26
C VAL A 243 -16.55 -0.39 -18.64
N ILE A 244 -17.44 -0.60 -17.67
CA ILE A 244 -18.62 -1.44 -17.77
C ILE A 244 -19.86 -0.56 -17.63
N ASN A 245 -20.85 -0.76 -18.50
CA ASN A 245 -22.15 -0.11 -18.37
C ASN A 245 -23.10 -1.01 -17.56
N SER A 246 -23.69 -0.46 -16.50
CA SER A 246 -24.59 -1.21 -15.61
C SER A 246 -25.86 -1.69 -16.31
N SER A 247 -26.28 -1.05 -17.41
CA SER A 247 -27.42 -1.49 -18.22
C SER A 247 -27.16 -2.78 -19.01
N GLN A 248 -25.89 -3.21 -19.13
CA GLN A 248 -25.48 -4.36 -19.94
C GLN A 248 -25.08 -5.59 -19.08
N ILE A 249 -25.29 -5.52 -17.78
CA ILE A 249 -24.92 -6.58 -16.84
C ILE A 249 -26.14 -7.03 -16.02
N SER A 250 -26.12 -8.30 -15.63
CA SER A 250 -27.11 -8.88 -14.74
C SER A 250 -26.92 -8.42 -13.29
N SER A 251 -27.92 -8.64 -12.44
CA SER A 251 -27.82 -8.41 -10.99
C SER A 251 -26.70 -9.21 -10.34
N GLU A 252 -26.51 -10.45 -10.79
CA GLU A 252 -25.51 -11.39 -10.32
C GLU A 252 -24.10 -10.88 -10.62
N GLU A 253 -23.91 -10.27 -11.79
CA GLU A 253 -22.64 -9.66 -12.18
C GLU A 253 -22.36 -8.35 -11.45
N HIS A 254 -23.41 -7.57 -11.16
CA HIS A 254 -23.28 -6.39 -10.31
C HIS A 254 -22.80 -6.78 -8.91
N HIS A 255 -23.41 -7.82 -8.32
CA HIS A 255 -22.98 -8.37 -7.03
C HIS A 255 -21.58 -8.96 -7.10
N LEU A 256 -21.20 -9.66 -8.18
CA LEU A 256 -19.85 -10.17 -8.37
C LEU A 256 -18.82 -9.04 -8.30
N LEU A 257 -18.99 -7.98 -9.09
CA LEU A 257 -18.06 -6.85 -9.14
C LEU A 257 -17.91 -6.18 -7.76
N GLY A 258 -19.03 -5.95 -7.07
CA GLY A 258 -19.01 -5.39 -5.70
C GLY A 258 -18.36 -6.34 -4.69
N ALA A 259 -18.60 -7.65 -4.83
CA ALA A 259 -18.11 -8.66 -3.91
C ALA A 259 -16.61 -8.92 -4.06
N VAL A 260 -16.05 -8.90 -5.28
CA VAL A 260 -14.62 -9.18 -5.50
C VAL A 260 -13.73 -7.97 -5.23
N ALA A 261 -14.26 -6.75 -5.40
CA ALA A 261 -13.49 -5.52 -5.21
C ALA A 261 -12.90 -5.43 -3.78
N CYS A 262 -11.60 -5.17 -3.69
CA CYS A 262 -10.94 -4.90 -2.40
C CYS A 262 -11.26 -3.48 -1.90
N LEU A 263 -11.65 -2.60 -2.82
CA LEU A 263 -11.96 -1.20 -2.59
C LEU A 263 -13.14 -0.78 -3.49
N THR A 264 -14.20 -0.21 -2.92
CA THR A 264 -15.34 0.37 -3.66
C THR A 264 -15.43 1.87 -3.39
N ILE A 265 -15.39 2.66 -4.45
CA ILE A 265 -15.45 4.12 -4.43
C ILE A 265 -16.77 4.55 -5.06
N THR A 266 -17.50 5.43 -4.38
CA THR A 266 -18.75 6.03 -4.87
C THR A 266 -18.69 7.55 -4.73
N ALA A 267 -19.68 8.26 -5.27
CA ALA A 267 -19.84 9.70 -5.07
C ALA A 267 -19.90 10.09 -3.57
N ASP A 268 -20.44 9.21 -2.72
CA ASP A 268 -20.56 9.41 -1.28
C ASP A 268 -19.23 9.28 -0.53
N THR A 269 -18.41 8.29 -0.89
CA THR A 269 -17.15 8.04 -0.18
C THR A 269 -16.03 8.93 -0.70
N GLY A 270 -15.98 9.10 -2.03
CA GLY A 270 -14.82 9.57 -2.76
C GLY A 270 -13.54 8.81 -2.41
N ILE A 271 -12.38 9.34 -2.82
CA ILE A 271 -11.07 8.76 -2.44
C ILE A 271 -10.75 8.93 -0.95
N TYR A 272 -11.48 9.78 -0.23
CA TYR A 272 -11.19 10.16 1.16
C TYR A 272 -11.87 9.25 2.19
N PHE A 273 -12.90 8.50 1.79
CA PHE A 273 -13.65 7.60 2.66
C PHE A 273 -14.14 8.28 3.97
N ARG A 274 -14.56 9.57 3.87
CA ARG A 274 -14.82 10.45 5.03
C ARG A 274 -15.86 9.91 6.01
N LYS A 275 -16.89 9.20 5.52
CA LYS A 275 -17.97 8.63 6.36
C LYS A 275 -17.50 7.47 7.27
N LEU A 276 -16.38 6.82 6.97
CA LEU A 276 -15.86 5.71 7.80
C LEU A 276 -15.02 6.17 8.98
N LYS A 277 -14.39 7.35 8.90
CA LYS A 277 -13.64 7.92 10.04
C LYS A 277 -14.56 8.42 11.16
N ALA A 278 -15.80 8.83 10.84
CA ALA A 278 -16.80 9.23 11.84
C ALA A 278 -17.34 8.04 12.64
N GLN A 279 -17.67 6.92 11.96
CA GLN A 279 -18.10 5.68 12.62
C GLN A 279 -17.00 5.05 13.48
N ARG A 280 -15.72 5.25 13.14
CA ARG A 280 -14.57 4.81 13.95
C ARG A 280 -14.50 5.51 15.31
N SER A 281 -14.84 6.80 15.40
CA SER A 281 -14.88 7.54 16.67
C SER A 281 -15.97 7.01 17.62
N GLU A 282 -17.08 6.51 17.07
CA GLU A 282 -18.19 5.98 17.87
C GLU A 282 -17.96 4.53 18.28
N VAL A 283 -17.39 3.69 17.39
CA VAL A 283 -17.08 2.29 17.70
C VAL A 283 -15.88 2.15 18.65
N ASP A 284 -14.85 2.98 18.52
CA ASP A 284 -13.71 2.97 19.45
C ASP A 284 -14.15 3.47 20.85
N ARG A 285 -15.10 4.43 20.94
CA ARG A 285 -15.72 4.84 22.21
C ARG A 285 -16.62 3.76 22.82
N ALA A 286 -17.33 2.99 21.99
CA ALA A 286 -18.17 1.89 22.44
C ALA A 286 -17.38 0.63 22.82
N ALA A 287 -16.13 0.50 22.37
CA ALA A 287 -15.23 -0.60 22.75
C ALA A 287 -14.42 -0.30 24.04
N GLU A 288 -14.38 0.96 24.45
CA GLU A 288 -13.77 1.44 25.72
C GLU A 288 -14.80 1.63 26.85
N SER A 289 -16.08 1.30 26.61
CA SER A 289 -17.17 1.31 27.61
C SER A 289 -17.72 -0.09 27.86
#